data_AF-A0A2N2ZCG6-F1
#
_entry.id   AF-A0A2N2ZCG6-F1
#
_cell.length_a   1.000
_cell.length_b   1.000
_cell.length_c   1.000
_cell.angle_alpha   90.00
_cell.angle_beta   90.00
_cell.angle_gamma   90.00
#
_symmetry.space_group_name_H-M   'P 1'
#
loop_
_entity.id
_entity.type
_entity.pdbx_description
1 polymer ?
#
loop_
_entity_poly.entity_id
_entity_poly.type
_entity_poly.pdbx_seq_one_letter_code
_entity_poly.pdbx_strand_id
1 'polypeptide(L)' 'ELNSDYEAKRNGNMTLTKPRIHLARARLFYDWLKRHNKLGGQHKVPRLSNSRDYLDELLTMNGGFGI' A
#
# COMPACT_ATOMS: atom_id res chain seq x y z
N GLU A 1 -20.78 10.20 2.38
CA GLU A 1 -21.36 9.04 3.09
C GLU A 1 -20.23 8.07 3.44
N LEU A 2 -20.20 7.57 4.67
CA LEU A 2 -19.17 6.65 5.16
C LEU A 2 -19.66 5.21 4.92
N ASN A 3 -18.77 4.29 4.53
CA ASN A 3 -19.17 2.93 4.16
C ASN A 3 -19.65 2.15 5.40
N SER A 4 -20.96 1.93 5.51
CA SER A 4 -21.60 1.25 6.63
C SER A 4 -21.20 -0.22 6.78
N ASP A 5 -20.92 -0.92 5.67
CA ASP A 5 -20.41 -2.30 5.68
C ASP A 5 -18.98 -2.37 6.26
N TYR A 6 -18.13 -1.38 5.96
CA TYR A 6 -16.80 -1.25 6.58
C TYR A 6 -16.92 -1.00 8.09
N GLU A 7 -17.82 -0.11 8.52
CA GLU A 7 -18.06 0.16 9.93
C GLU A 7 -18.51 -1.09 10.69
N ALA A 8 -19.48 -1.83 10.14
CA ALA A 8 -19.98 -3.06 10.74
C ALA A 8 -18.88 -4.13 10.89
N LYS A 9 -18.05 -4.34 9.84
CA LYS A 9 -16.94 -5.32 9.86
C LYS A 9 -15.77 -4.91 10.75
N ARG A 10 -15.60 -3.61 11.00
CA ARG A 10 -14.56 -3.05 11.87
C ARG A 10 -14.97 -3.03 13.34
N ASN A 11 -16.28 -3.07 13.63
CA ASN A 11 -16.80 -3.12 14.99
C ASN A 11 -16.35 -4.43 15.68
N GLY A 12 -15.93 -4.33 16.95
CA GLY A 12 -15.48 -5.48 17.74
C GLY A 12 -14.11 -6.06 17.37
N ASN A 13 -13.38 -5.53 16.37
CA ASN A 13 -12.05 -6.00 15.93
C ASN A 13 -11.94 -7.50 15.59
N MET A 14 -13.05 -8.25 15.47
CA MET A 14 -13.02 -9.69 15.23
C MET A 14 -12.71 -10.04 13.76
N THR A 15 -13.26 -9.28 12.81
CA THR A 15 -13.23 -9.64 11.37
C THR A 15 -12.24 -8.78 10.58
N LEU A 16 -12.11 -7.50 10.92
CA LEU A 16 -11.21 -6.57 10.25
C LEU A 16 -10.39 -5.81 11.29
N THR A 17 -9.07 -5.93 11.26
CA THR A 17 -8.16 -5.23 12.18
C THR A 17 -7.79 -3.82 11.67
N LYS A 18 -7.17 -2.98 12.51
CA LYS A 18 -6.69 -1.66 12.07
C LYS A 18 -5.67 -1.86 10.94
N PRO A 19 -5.74 -1.08 9.85
CA PRO A 19 -4.68 -1.10 8.85
C PRO A 19 -3.37 -0.61 9.48
N ARG A 20 -2.27 -1.28 9.16
CA ARG A 20 -0.93 -0.79 9.50
C ARG A 20 -0.55 0.31 8.52
N ILE A 21 -0.21 1.48 9.04
CA ILE A 21 0.22 2.62 8.21
C ILE A 21 1.74 2.66 8.16
N HIS A 22 2.27 2.81 6.95
CA HIS A 22 3.70 2.91 6.68
C HIS A 22 3.98 4.27 6.05
N LEU A 23 4.84 5.07 6.68
CA LEU A 23 5.29 6.33 6.09
C LEU A 23 6.25 6.00 4.94
N ALA A 24 5.88 6.40 3.72
CA ALA A 24 6.74 6.25 2.57
C ALA A 24 7.82 7.34 2.56
N ARG A 25 9.06 6.95 2.23
CA ARG A 25 10.15 7.88 1.92
C ARG A 25 9.78 8.71 0.70
N ALA A 26 10.37 9.90 0.62
CA ALA A 26 10.22 10.74 -0.56
C ALA A 26 10.57 9.97 -1.84
N ARG A 27 9.76 10.17 -2.88
CA ARG A 27 9.91 9.59 -4.23
C ARG A 27 9.79 8.06 -4.32
N LEU A 28 9.33 7.35 -3.29
CA LEU A 28 9.20 5.88 -3.31
C LEU A 28 8.46 5.35 -4.56
N PHE A 29 7.26 5.85 -4.84
CA PHE A 29 6.48 5.41 -6.01
C PHE A 29 7.10 5.81 -7.34
N TYR A 30 7.77 6.96 -7.39
CA TYR A 30 8.50 7.41 -8.58
C TYR A 30 9.65 6.44 -8.90
N ASP A 31 10.46 6.11 -7.90
CA ASP A 31 11.58 5.18 -8.05
C ASP A 31 11.09 3.76 -8.35
N TRP A 32 9.97 3.34 -7.76
CA TRP A 32 9.34 2.05 -8.04
C TRP A 32 8.87 1.95 -9.50
N LEU A 33 8.20 2.97 -10.04
CA LEU A 33 7.84 3.03 -11.46
C LEU A 33 9.08 3.03 -12.37
N LYS A 34 10.13 3.77 -12.00
CA LYS A 34 11.41 3.79 -12.72
C LYS A 34 12.05 2.41 -12.79
N ARG A 35 12.09 1.68 -11.67
CA ARG A 35 12.63 0.30 -11.61
C ARG A 35 11.90 -0.66 -12.54
N HIS A 36 10.59 -0.46 -12.73
CA HIS A 36 9.75 -1.27 -13.62
C HIS A 36 9.75 -0.80 -15.08
N ASN A 37 10.57 0.18 -15.44
CA ASN A 37 10.55 0.83 -16.74
C ASN A 37 9.15 1.39 -17.12
N LYS A 38 8.42 1.86 -16.10
CA LYS A 38 7.06 2.44 -16.20
C LYS A 38 7.05 3.93 -15.84
N LEU A 39 8.22 4.58 -15.89
CA LEU A 39 8.34 5.99 -15.59
C LEU A 39 7.95 6.82 -16.81
N GLY A 40 6.88 7.60 -16.69
CA GLY A 40 6.25 8.31 -17.81
C GLY A 40 5.07 7.53 -18.40
N GLY A 41 4.41 8.09 -19.41
CA GLY A 41 3.20 7.50 -19.99
C GLY A 41 2.01 7.45 -19.01
N GLN A 42 1.01 6.61 -19.32
CA GLN A 42 -0.23 6.46 -18.53
C GLN A 42 -0.18 5.26 -17.58
N HIS A 43 0.95 5.02 -16.91
CA HIS A 43 1.09 3.92 -15.94
C HIS A 43 0.58 4.34 -14.54
N LYS A 44 -0.40 3.58 -14.02
CA LYS A 44 -0.99 3.82 -12.70
C LYS A 44 -0.37 2.90 -11.65
N VAL A 45 -0.13 3.45 -10.45
CA VAL A 45 0.19 2.64 -9.27
C VAL A 45 -1.11 2.00 -8.75
N PRO A 46 -1.15 0.67 -8.54
CA PRO A 46 -2.29 0.01 -7.91
C PRO A 46 -2.54 0.56 -6.50
N ARG A 47 -3.79 0.88 -6.16
CA ARG A 47 -4.16 1.45 -4.86
C ARG A 47 -4.54 0.38 -3.82
N LEU A 48 -5.03 -0.76 -4.29
CA LEU A 48 -5.44 -1.91 -3.49
C LEU A 48 -5.08 -3.17 -4.27
N SER A 49 -4.57 -4.19 -3.57
CA SER A 49 -4.25 -5.49 -4.12
C SER A 49 -4.62 -6.57 -3.12
N ASN A 50 -5.09 -7.71 -3.61
CA ASN A 50 -5.31 -8.91 -2.79
C ASN A 50 -4.01 -9.71 -2.58
N SER A 51 -2.98 -9.48 -3.41
CA SER A 51 -1.64 -10.02 -3.18
C SER A 51 -0.73 -8.99 -2.52
N ARG A 52 0.32 -9.48 -1.85
CA ARG A 52 1.28 -8.64 -1.16
C ARG A 52 2.46 -8.20 -2.02
N ASP A 53 2.59 -8.70 -3.24
CA ASP A 53 3.79 -8.55 -4.08
C ASP A 53 4.23 -7.09 -4.23
N TYR A 54 3.30 -6.20 -4.59
CA TYR A 54 3.59 -4.76 -4.71
C TYR A 54 3.93 -4.12 -3.37
N LEU A 55 3.23 -4.51 -2.30
CA LEU A 55 3.41 -3.94 -0.97
C LEU A 55 4.78 -4.34 -0.40
N ASP A 56 5.15 -5.61 -0.50
CA ASP A 56 6.39 -6.14 0.04
C ASP A 56 7.61 -5.58 -0.71
N GLU A 57 7.50 -5.36 -2.03
CA GLU A 57 8.52 -4.65 -2.78
C GLU A 57 8.63 -3.18 -2.36
N LEU A 58 7.51 -2.46 -2.25
CA LEU A 58 7.50 -1.07 -1.81
C LEU A 58 8.07 -0.92 -0.39
N LEU A 59 7.75 -1.83 0.52
CA LEU A 59 8.30 -1.87 1.88
C LEU A 59 9.81 -2.08 1.88
N THR A 60 10.31 -2.97 1.02
CA THR A 60 11.74 -3.20 0.84
C THR A 60 12.44 -1.95 0.32
N MET A 61 11.88 -1.31 -0.72
CA MET A 61 12.41 -0.05 -1.29
C MET A 61 12.30 1.15 -0.34
N ASN A 62 11.44 1.07 0.68
CA ASN A 62 11.25 2.12 1.69
C ASN A 62 12.38 2.15 2.74
N GLY A 63 13.33 1.21 2.67
CA GLY A 63 14.46 1.11 3.60
C GLY A 63 14.44 -0.13 4.49
N GLY A 64 13.49 -1.05 4.28
CA GLY A 64 13.27 -2.20 5.17
C GLY A 64 12.80 -1.74 6.55
N PHE A 65 11.88 -2.46 7.19
CA PHE A 65 11.66 -2.22 8.61
C PHE A 65 12.94 -2.60 9.36
N GLY A 66 13.50 -1.65 10.11
CA GLY A 66 14.15 -2.01 11.36
C GLY A 66 13.20 -2.88 12.15
N ILE A 67 13.65 -4.10 12.42
CA ILE A 67 13.25 -4.85 13.61
C ILE A 67 13.46 -3.98 14.85
#